data_AF-A0A2P8G907-F1
#
_entry.id   AF-A0A2P8G907-F1
#
_cell.length_a   1.000
_cell.length_b   1.000
_cell.length_c   1.000
_cell.angle_alpha   90.00
_cell.angle_beta   90.00
_cell.angle_gamma   90.00
#
_symmetry.space_group_name_H-M   'P 1'
#
loop_
_entity.id
_entity.type
_entity.pdbx_description
1 polymer ?
#
loop_
_entity_poly.entity_id
_entity_poly.type
_entity_poly.pdbx_seq_one_letter_code
_entity_poly.pdbx_strand_id
1 'polypeptide(L)'
;MSLPIHWSEEAQDTFDDIITHLELNWSEKEVRKFFRTTRDVLKQISLFPLMYKASKSRREIRRGFLTKQCSLFYEIKEDHILLLYFWDNRRKPTSRN
;
A
#
# COMPACT_ATOMS: atom_id res chain seq x y z
N MET A 1 -7.73 -20.21 1.40
CA MET A 1 -8.25 -19.31 2.44
C MET A 1 -7.61 -17.94 2.24
N SER A 2 -8.35 -16.86 2.39
CA SER A 2 -7.88 -15.49 2.22
C SER A 2 -8.09 -14.73 3.53
N LEU A 3 -7.12 -13.92 3.96
CA LEU A 3 -7.29 -13.07 5.14
C LEU A 3 -8.06 -11.79 4.76
N PRO A 4 -9.06 -11.38 5.55
CA PRO A 4 -9.72 -10.10 5.35
C PRO A 4 -8.73 -8.94 5.48
N ILE A 5 -8.98 -7.86 4.74
CA ILE A 5 -8.16 -6.66 4.75
C ILE A 5 -8.93 -5.53 5.42
N HIS A 6 -8.32 -4.92 6.42
CA HIS A 6 -8.81 -3.72 7.09
C HIS A 6 -7.88 -2.56 6.80
N TRP A 7 -8.44 -1.36 6.69
CA TRP A 7 -7.69 -0.13 6.45
C TRP A 7 -7.64 0.64 7.75
N SER A 8 -6.45 1.05 8.19
CA SER A 8 -6.34 2.10 9.20
C SER A 8 -6.86 3.43 8.63
N GLU A 9 -7.15 4.38 9.51
CA GLU A 9 -7.45 5.77 9.14
C GLU A 9 -6.30 6.37 8.31
N GLU A 10 -5.05 6.20 8.76
CA GLU A 10 -3.86 6.66 8.03
C GLU A 10 -3.72 6.02 6.63
N ALA A 11 -4.14 4.76 6.45
CA ALA A 11 -4.16 4.12 5.15
C ALA A 11 -5.21 4.71 4.21
N GLN A 12 -6.35 5.16 4.74
CA GLN A 12 -7.37 5.86 3.95
C GLN A 12 -6.83 7.23 3.53
N ASP A 13 -6.36 8.03 4.48
CA ASP A 13 -5.85 9.38 4.22
C ASP A 13 -4.70 9.38 3.21
N THR A 14 -3.71 8.51 3.40
CA THR A 14 -2.55 8.45 2.50
C THR A 14 -2.88 7.89 1.12
N PHE A 15 -3.93 7.07 1.01
CA PHE A 15 -4.42 6.62 -0.28
C PHE A 15 -5.14 7.74 -1.03
N ASP A 16 -6.00 8.50 -0.34
CA ASP A 16 -6.72 9.63 -0.90
C ASP A 16 -5.77 10.76 -1.35
N ASP A 17 -4.68 11.00 -0.62
CA ASP A 17 -3.60 11.89 -1.04
C ASP A 17 -2.99 11.47 -2.39
N ILE A 18 -2.75 10.15 -2.57
CA ILE A 18 -2.18 9.61 -3.81
C ILE A 18 -3.19 9.73 -4.94
N ILE A 19 -4.47 9.44 -4.71
CA ILE A 19 -5.52 9.60 -5.71
C ILE A 19 -5.63 11.07 -6.13
N THR A 20 -5.70 11.99 -5.18
CA THR A 20 -5.76 13.43 -5.44
C THR A 20 -4.57 13.89 -6.29
N HIS A 21 -3.35 13.43 -5.96
CA HIS A 21 -2.17 13.73 -6.78
C HIS A 21 -2.29 13.14 -8.19
N LEU A 22 -2.78 11.91 -8.34
CA LEU A 22 -2.96 11.29 -9.66
C LEU A 22 -4.00 12.01 -10.50
N GLU A 23 -5.11 12.45 -9.92
CA GLU A 23 -6.19 13.16 -10.62
C GLU A 23 -5.76 14.56 -11.08
N LEU A 24 -4.93 15.26 -10.29
CA LEU A 24 -4.41 16.58 -10.65
C LEU A 24 -3.38 16.53 -11.78
N ASN A 25 -2.65 15.42 -11.92
CA ASN A 25 -1.52 15.33 -12.83
C ASN A 25 -1.78 14.43 -14.05
N TRP A 26 -2.66 13.44 -13.94
CA TRP A 26 -2.87 12.41 -14.96
C TRP A 26 -4.32 12.25 -15.39
N SER A 27 -4.49 11.62 -16.55
CA SER A 27 -5.81 11.30 -17.07
C SER A 27 -6.56 10.30 -16.19
N GLU A 28 -7.88 10.35 -16.23
CA GLU A 28 -8.80 9.41 -15.58
C GLU A 28 -8.49 7.93 -15.94
N LYS A 29 -7.92 7.67 -17.12
CA LYS A 29 -7.47 6.32 -17.52
C LYS A 29 -6.35 5.81 -16.60
N GLU A 30 -5.38 6.65 -16.27
CA GLU A 30 -4.27 6.30 -15.39
C GLU A 30 -4.72 6.17 -13.94
N VAL A 31 -5.64 7.03 -13.48
CA VAL A 31 -6.27 6.92 -12.15
C VAL A 31 -7.00 5.58 -12.01
N ARG A 32 -7.85 5.21 -12.97
CA ARG A 32 -8.53 3.89 -12.99
C ARG A 32 -7.56 2.72 -13.05
N LYS A 33 -6.44 2.87 -13.75
CA LYS A 33 -5.39 1.84 -13.79
C LYS A 33 -4.77 1.65 -12.41
N PHE A 34 -4.49 2.74 -11.69
CA PHE A 34 -3.99 2.68 -10.32
C PHE A 34 -4.96 1.98 -9.37
N PHE A 35 -6.27 2.28 -9.43
CA PHE A 35 -7.29 1.55 -8.67
C PHE A 35 -7.29 0.05 -8.96
N ARG A 36 -7.25 -0.34 -10.24
CA ARG A 36 -7.17 -1.76 -10.63
C ARG A 36 -5.92 -2.43 -10.07
N THR A 37 -4.76 -1.81 -10.23
CA THR A 37 -3.49 -2.33 -9.69
C THR A 37 -3.55 -2.47 -8.17
N THR A 38 -4.10 -1.49 -7.46
CA THR A 38 -4.26 -1.54 -6.01
C THR A 38 -5.12 -2.74 -5.60
N ARG A 39 -6.31 -2.87 -6.19
CA ARG A 39 -7.21 -4.00 -5.92
C ARG A 39 -6.55 -5.34 -6.18
N ASP A 40 -5.84 -5.48 -7.29
CA ASP A 40 -5.20 -6.74 -7.66
C ASP A 40 -4.07 -7.09 -6.68
N VAL A 41 -3.28 -6.11 -6.24
CA VAL A 41 -2.24 -6.30 -5.20
C VAL A 41 -2.86 -6.66 -3.85
N LEU A 42 -3.93 -5.98 -3.43
CA LEU A 42 -4.63 -6.32 -2.18
C LEU A 42 -5.20 -7.73 -2.22
N LYS A 43 -5.74 -8.17 -3.36
CA LYS A 43 -6.17 -9.57 -3.54
C LYS A 43 -5.00 -10.55 -3.39
N GLN A 44 -3.83 -10.25 -3.93
CA GLN A 44 -2.65 -11.10 -3.75
C GLN A 44 -2.17 -11.11 -2.29
N ILE A 45 -2.14 -9.97 -1.62
CA ILE A 45 -1.77 -9.85 -0.20
C ILE A 45 -2.74 -10.66 0.69
N SER A 46 -4.04 -10.60 0.40
CA SER A 46 -5.06 -11.37 1.11
C SER A 46 -4.85 -12.89 0.97
N LEU A 47 -4.39 -13.36 -0.20
CA LEU A 47 -4.12 -14.78 -0.46
C LEU A 47 -2.74 -15.23 0.02
N PHE A 48 -1.74 -14.33 -0.05
CA PHE A 48 -0.34 -14.61 0.27
C PHE A 48 0.23 -13.51 1.17
N PRO A 49 -0.16 -13.47 2.46
CA PRO A 49 0.21 -12.36 3.35
C PRO A 49 1.72 -12.23 3.52
N LEU A 50 2.48 -13.31 3.36
CA LEU A 50 3.93 -13.34 3.53
C LEU A 50 4.72 -13.02 2.25
N MET A 51 4.06 -12.69 1.13
CA MET A 51 4.71 -12.55 -0.19
C MET A 51 5.73 -11.41 -0.29
N TYR A 52 5.58 -10.36 0.52
CA TYR A 52 6.48 -9.22 0.53
C TYR A 52 7.47 -9.27 1.71
N LYS A 53 8.61 -8.61 1.56
CA LYS A 53 9.67 -8.59 2.57
C LYS A 53 9.19 -7.93 3.87
N ALA A 54 9.46 -8.59 4.99
CA ALA A 54 9.26 -8.05 6.33
C ALA A 54 10.20 -6.87 6.61
N SER A 55 9.74 -5.92 7.42
CA SER A 55 10.58 -4.84 7.92
C SER A 55 11.68 -5.41 8.82
N LYS A 56 12.85 -4.77 8.81
CA LYS A 56 13.96 -5.15 9.68
C LYS A 56 13.64 -4.92 11.16
N SER A 57 12.86 -3.88 11.45
CA SER A 57 12.51 -3.48 12.82
C SER A 57 11.30 -4.22 13.38
N ARG A 58 10.37 -4.66 12.51
CA ARG A 58 9.08 -5.28 12.88
C ARG A 58 8.73 -6.37 11.88
N ARG A 59 8.73 -7.64 12.30
CA ARG A 59 8.62 -8.81 11.40
C ARG A 59 7.21 -9.01 10.85
N GLU A 60 6.22 -8.53 11.60
CA GLU A 60 4.80 -8.50 11.29
C GLU A 60 4.46 -7.45 10.21
N ILE A 61 5.26 -6.39 10.11
CA ILE A 61 5.10 -5.34 9.10
C ILE A 61 5.83 -5.72 7.83
N ARG A 62 5.17 -5.54 6.69
CA ARG A 62 5.71 -5.84 5.37
C ARG A 62 5.54 -4.66 4.42
N ARG A 63 6.48 -4.52 3.49
CA ARG A 63 6.46 -3.48 2.46
C ARG A 63 6.13 -4.08 1.09
N GLY A 64 4.89 -3.91 0.67
CA GLY A 64 4.43 -4.17 -0.68
C GLY A 64 4.71 -3.03 -1.65
N PHE A 65 4.61 -3.34 -2.94
CA PHE A 65 4.74 -2.36 -4.02
C PHE A 65 3.48 -2.42 -4.88
N LEU A 66 2.76 -1.30 -4.97
CA LEU A 66 1.65 -1.15 -5.92
C LEU A 66 2.19 -0.82 -7.31
N THR A 67 3.07 0.19 -7.36
CA THR A 67 3.77 0.64 -8.56
C THR A 67 5.20 0.98 -8.18
N LYS A 68 6.03 1.37 -9.16
CA LYS A 68 7.36 1.92 -8.86
C LYS A 68 7.29 3.17 -7.96
N GLN A 69 6.20 3.92 -8.05
CA GLN A 69 6.01 5.20 -7.38
C GLN A 69 5.23 5.09 -6.08
N CYS A 70 4.56 3.96 -5.82
CA CYS A 70 3.74 3.78 -4.62
C CYS A 70 4.05 2.43 -3.94
N SER A 71 4.45 2.51 -2.69
CA SER A 71 4.57 1.36 -1.79
C SER A 71 3.38 1.28 -0.84
N LEU A 72 3.08 0.08 -0.37
CA LEU A 72 2.04 -0.20 0.62
C LEU A 72 2.70 -0.85 1.83
N PHE A 73 2.45 -0.32 3.02
CA PHE A 73 2.85 -0.95 4.27
C PHE A 73 1.63 -1.60 4.92
N TYR A 74 1.78 -2.86 5.30
CA TYR A 74 0.72 -3.62 5.95
C TYR A 74 1.28 -4.49 7.07
N GLU A 75 0.45 -4.79 8.04
CA GLU A 75 0.74 -5.65 9.17
C GLU A 75 -0.12 -6.91 9.09
N ILE A 76 0.49 -8.07 9.36
CA ILE A 76 -0.23 -9.34 9.46
C ILE A 76 -0.65 -9.52 10.91
N LYS A 77 -1.96 -9.62 11.15
CA LYS A 77 -2.56 -9.97 12.43
C LYS A 77 -3.00 -11.44 12.41
N GLU A 78 -3.51 -11.94 13.53
CA GLU A 78 -3.91 -13.34 13.68
C GLU A 78 -5.08 -13.72 12.76
N ASP A 79 -6.04 -12.82 12.59
CA ASP A 79 -7.30 -13.04 11.88
C ASP A 79 -7.45 -12.16 10.62
N HIS A 80 -6.61 -11.14 10.45
CA HIS A 80 -6.71 -10.19 9.34
C HIS A 80 -5.38 -9.56 8.93
N ILE A 81 -5.41 -8.77 7.86
CA ILE A 81 -4.32 -7.92 7.43
C ILE A 81 -4.75 -6.46 7.63
N LEU A 82 -3.93 -5.70 8.35
CA LEU A 82 -4.16 -4.27 8.55
C LEU A 82 -3.27 -3.48 7.58
N LEU A 83 -3.86 -2.71 6.68
CA LEU A 83 -3.13 -1.72 5.90
C LEU A 83 -2.77 -0.56 6.81
N LEU A 84 -1.49 -0.19 6.85
CA LEU A 84 -0.98 0.84 7.74
C LEU A 84 -0.97 2.20 7.03
N TYR A 85 -0.34 2.28 5.86
CA TYR A 85 -0.28 3.49 5.03
C TYR A 85 0.23 3.19 3.62
N PHE A 86 -0.06 4.09 2.69
CA PHE A 86 0.53 4.13 1.36
C PHE A 86 1.64 5.18 1.31
N TRP A 87 2.75 4.84 0.65
CA TRP A 87 3.92 5.71 0.58
C TRP A 87 4.26 6.04 -0.87
N ASP A 88 4.25 7.34 -1.19
CA ASP A 88 4.77 7.84 -2.46
C ASP A 88 6.31 7.83 -2.45
N ASN A 89 6.89 6.87 -3.20
CA ASN A 89 8.33 6.67 -3.33
C ASN A 89 9.06 7.85 -3.99
N ARG A 90 8.34 8.79 -4.61
CA ARG A 90 8.92 10.02 -5.19
C ARG A 90 9.23 11.06 -4.12
N ARG A 91 8.61 10.96 -2.94
CA ARG A 91 8.99 11.80 -1.79
C ARG A 91 10.46 11.52 -1.51
N LYS A 92 11.31 12.53 -1.76
CA LYS A 92 12.75 12.42 -1.47
C LYS A 92 12.89 11.95 -0.02
N PRO A 93 13.69 10.92 0.29
CA PRO A 93 14.06 10.67 1.65
C PRO A 93 14.75 11.95 2.13
N THR A 94 14.14 12.68 3.06
CA THR A 94 14.87 13.66 3.84
C THR A 94 15.89 12.87 4.64
N SER A 95 17.09 12.75 4.06
CA SER A 95 18.25 12.19 4.71
C SER A 95 18.48 12.99 5.99
N ARG A 96 18.12 12.41 7.13
CA ARG A 96 18.74 12.70 8.41
C ARG A 96 19.29 11.38 8.92
N ASN A 97 20.54 11.15 8.56
CA ASN A 97 21.59 10.57 9.39
C ASN A 97 22.92 11.11 8.88
#